data_AF-A0A7W4A7W1-F1
#
_entry.id   AF-A0A7W4A7W1-F1
#
_cell.length_a   1.000
_cell.length_b   1.000
_cell.length_c   1.000
_cell.angle_alpha   90.00
_cell.angle_beta   90.00
_cell.angle_gamma   90.00
#
_symmetry.space_group_name_H-M   'P 1'
#
loop_
_entity.id
_entity.type
_entity.pdbx_description
1 polymer ?
#
loop_
_entity_poly.entity_id
_entity_poly.type
_entity_poly.pdbx_seq_one_letter_code
_entity_poly.pdbx_strand_id
1 'polypeptide(L)'
;MLGRVNINLDLKKLILFLAISVTVITFLNGFYSSYQVQKQQLQSQTLKNHNAYAAKLVSATDRFLLAAQQQLAYSAKILAIQFNDANTLAQEAQRLRLQTDSFNSTVVVDKNGVVLAHSPLSLKLKGQLLESDGAKQALANKKPMISEPYISAVGNLVIVISHPIFNSQGEYLGYIGGTLYLKQKGILHDLLQVHFHKDGSYIYVVDKNRRLLYHPDVARIGEQVFGNPVIEAVLRGESGTRQLINSQNIVMLAGYAPLKSASWGIVTQRPFDATFAPLDDLMMNVLYRTLPVGLATFIFIWVLARLISKPLRQLAETAKTLDNPSTSQQLRQVRSWYYESSELRLAMLKGVGLLQNQIGLLQHEAQTDPLTGLHNRRSLELMLDQLTLQQTPFTVLAIDIDFFKRVNDEFGHDIGDIVLQSLATIIVDVTRENDFVARTGGEEFIVILPNINAKSAYQLAERLRMRVSETIIEPVGSINISIGISGWPLMQFSVEEILKQADQALYKAKKTGRNRCIIDSQFIQSELVEQE
;
A
#
# COMPACT_ATOMS: atom_id res chain seq x y z
N MET A 1 14.66 -30.95 7.34
CA MET A 1 13.44 -30.44 8.03
C MET A 1 13.25 -28.96 7.71
N LEU A 2 12.70 -28.64 6.53
CA LEU A 2 12.18 -27.29 6.25
C LEU A 2 10.66 -27.42 6.26
N GLY A 3 10.07 -27.20 7.44
CA GLY A 3 8.61 -27.18 7.59
C GLY A 3 8.05 -26.08 6.70
N ARG A 4 7.27 -26.46 5.68
CA ARG A 4 6.40 -25.53 4.95
C ARG A 4 5.47 -24.89 5.98
N VAL A 5 5.75 -23.64 6.33
CA VAL A 5 4.77 -22.79 7.00
C VAL A 5 3.61 -22.65 6.02
N ASN A 6 2.57 -23.45 6.19
CA ASN A 6 1.33 -23.31 5.44
C ASN A 6 0.63 -22.05 5.96
N ILE A 7 1.04 -20.91 5.42
CA ILE A 7 0.35 -19.64 5.66
C ILE A 7 -1.02 -19.82 4.98
N ASN A 8 -2.08 -19.96 5.78
CA ASN A 8 -3.47 -19.94 5.31
C ASN A 8 -3.80 -18.52 4.81
N LEU A 9 -3.30 -18.21 3.60
CA LEU A 9 -3.58 -16.99 2.85
C LEU A 9 -4.88 -17.19 2.11
N ASP A 10 -5.94 -16.53 2.57
CA ASP A 10 -7.14 -16.36 1.77
C ASP A 10 -6.91 -15.25 0.73
N LEU A 11 -7.71 -15.25 -0.33
CA LEU A 11 -7.62 -14.27 -1.42
C LEU A 11 -7.63 -12.82 -0.89
N LYS A 12 -8.39 -12.57 0.17
CA LYS A 12 -8.46 -11.27 0.85
C LYS A 12 -7.10 -10.83 1.38
N LYS A 13 -6.40 -11.68 2.14
CA LYS A 13 -5.06 -11.37 2.68
C LYS A 13 -4.06 -11.13 1.56
N LEU A 14 -4.15 -11.87 0.47
CA LEU A 14 -3.24 -11.75 -0.66
C LEU A 14 -3.42 -10.42 -1.41
N ILE A 15 -4.68 -10.04 -1.69
CA ILE A 15 -5.00 -8.71 -2.27
C ILE A 15 -4.53 -7.59 -1.34
N LEU A 16 -4.82 -7.71 -0.04
CA LEU A 16 -4.45 -6.69 0.95
C LEU A 16 -2.93 -6.53 1.04
N PHE A 17 -2.19 -7.64 1.11
CA PHE A 17 -0.74 -7.63 1.16
C PHE A 17 -0.12 -6.98 -0.09
N LEU A 18 -0.60 -7.37 -1.28
CA LEU A 18 -0.12 -6.81 -2.54
C LEU A 18 -0.40 -5.30 -2.61
N ALA A 19 -1.63 -4.89 -2.34
CA ALA A 19 -2.06 -3.49 -2.45
C ALA A 19 -1.37 -2.59 -1.42
N ILE A 20 -1.20 -3.05 -0.17
CA ILE A 20 -0.43 -2.33 0.85
C ILE A 20 1.04 -2.22 0.43
N SER A 21 1.65 -3.32 -0.02
CA SER A 21 3.06 -3.32 -0.42
C SER A 21 3.31 -2.33 -1.55
N VAL A 22 2.46 -2.33 -2.59
CA VAL A 22 2.54 -1.36 -3.69
C VAL A 22 2.39 0.06 -3.15
N THR A 23 1.39 0.32 -2.31
CA THR A 23 1.13 1.67 -1.76
C THR A 23 2.32 2.18 -0.93
N VAL A 24 2.88 1.34 -0.06
CA VAL A 24 4.05 1.67 0.77
C VAL A 24 5.28 1.91 -0.09
N ILE A 25 5.55 1.05 -1.09
CA ILE A 25 6.69 1.20 -2.00
C ILE A 25 6.55 2.51 -2.80
N THR A 26 5.38 2.78 -3.36
CA THR A 26 5.12 4.02 -4.10
C THR A 26 5.28 5.25 -3.21
N PHE A 27 4.76 5.20 -1.97
CA PHE A 27 4.92 6.28 -1.00
C PHE A 27 6.39 6.52 -0.65
N LEU A 28 7.14 5.47 -0.27
CA LEU A 28 8.55 5.59 0.09
C LEU A 28 9.39 6.13 -1.08
N ASN A 29 9.14 5.65 -2.30
CA ASN A 29 9.82 6.13 -3.49
C ASN A 29 9.50 7.60 -3.78
N GLY A 30 8.21 7.99 -3.68
CA GLY A 30 7.78 9.37 -3.87
C GLY A 30 8.37 10.30 -2.81
N PHE A 31 8.37 9.88 -1.55
CA PHE A 31 8.95 10.62 -0.43
C PHE A 31 10.46 10.81 -0.59
N TYR A 32 11.19 9.73 -0.90
CA TYR A 32 12.64 9.79 -1.17
C TYR A 32 12.96 10.69 -2.36
N SER A 33 12.21 10.56 -3.45
CA SER A 33 12.39 11.42 -4.65
C SER A 33 12.14 12.88 -4.32
N SER A 34 11.07 13.18 -3.56
CA SER A 34 10.77 14.54 -3.12
C SER A 34 11.88 15.12 -2.25
N TYR A 35 12.40 14.34 -1.30
CA TYR A 35 13.53 14.74 -0.46
C TYR A 35 14.75 15.12 -1.30
N GLN A 36 15.16 14.26 -2.25
CA GLN A 36 16.32 14.51 -3.09
C GLN A 36 16.15 15.75 -3.98
N VAL A 37 14.97 15.90 -4.60
CA VAL A 37 14.66 17.06 -5.44
C VAL A 37 14.70 18.35 -4.63
N GLN A 38 14.06 18.38 -3.45
CA GLN A 38 14.05 19.54 -2.57
C GLN A 38 15.46 19.89 -2.07
N LYS A 39 16.25 18.88 -1.70
CA LYS A 39 17.65 19.06 -1.32
C LYS A 39 18.47 19.70 -2.46
N GLN A 40 18.38 19.14 -3.67
CA GLN A 40 19.10 19.68 -4.83
C GLN A 40 18.64 21.10 -5.18
N GLN A 41 17.34 21.38 -5.06
CA GLN A 41 16.76 22.70 -5.31
C GLN A 41 17.26 23.73 -4.29
N LEU A 42 17.25 23.41 -2.99
CA LEU A 42 17.78 24.27 -1.94
C LEU A 42 19.26 24.58 -2.15
N GLN A 43 20.07 23.56 -2.47
CA GLN A 43 21.51 23.76 -2.74
C GLN A 43 21.73 24.69 -3.94
N SER A 44 21.07 24.40 -5.07
CA SER A 44 21.21 25.18 -6.31
C SER A 44 20.73 26.61 -6.14
N GLN A 45 19.58 26.81 -5.48
CA GLN A 45 19.03 28.13 -5.22
C GLN A 45 19.93 28.95 -4.28
N THR A 46 20.45 28.31 -3.23
CA THR A 46 21.37 28.93 -2.27
C THR A 46 22.63 29.40 -2.99
N LEU A 47 23.27 28.55 -3.78
CA LEU A 47 24.47 28.92 -4.56
C LEU A 47 24.18 30.08 -5.53
N LYS A 48 23.07 30.03 -6.29
CA LYS A 48 22.67 31.12 -7.20
C LYS A 48 22.44 32.44 -6.46
N ASN A 49 21.73 32.39 -5.34
CA ASN A 49 21.46 33.57 -4.51
C ASN A 49 22.77 34.17 -3.96
N HIS A 50 23.68 33.34 -3.46
CA HIS A 50 24.98 33.80 -2.96
C HIS A 50 25.86 34.42 -4.06
N ASN A 51 25.86 33.86 -5.27
CA ASN A 51 26.59 34.47 -6.39
C ASN A 51 26.02 35.84 -6.77
N ALA A 52 24.70 35.92 -6.93
CA ALA A 52 24.02 37.18 -7.23
C ALA A 52 24.25 38.23 -6.13
N TYR A 53 24.25 37.79 -4.87
CA TYR A 53 24.51 38.66 -3.74
C TYR A 53 25.96 39.13 -3.68
N ALA A 54 26.95 38.25 -3.90
CA ALA A 54 28.36 38.62 -4.03
C ALA A 54 28.55 39.66 -5.15
N ALA A 55 27.98 39.43 -6.33
CA ALA A 55 28.03 40.38 -7.45
C ALA A 55 27.39 41.73 -7.10
N LYS A 56 26.25 41.73 -6.39
CA LYS A 56 25.59 42.96 -5.92
C LYS A 56 26.46 43.73 -4.93
N LEU A 57 27.11 43.04 -3.98
CA LEU A 57 28.03 43.65 -3.02
C LEU A 57 29.27 44.20 -3.72
N VAL A 58 29.81 43.50 -4.73
CA VAL A 58 30.90 44.02 -5.57
C VAL A 58 30.46 45.32 -6.24
N SER A 59 29.30 45.35 -6.90
CA SER A 59 28.79 46.56 -7.55
C SER A 59 28.53 47.71 -6.57
N ALA A 60 28.06 47.43 -5.35
CA ALA A 60 27.85 48.45 -4.32
C ALA A 60 29.18 48.99 -3.79
N THR A 61 30.13 48.11 -3.48
CA THR A 61 31.48 48.47 -3.00
C THR A 61 32.23 49.26 -4.07
N ASP A 62 32.14 48.84 -5.33
CA ASP A 62 32.79 49.52 -6.46
C ASP A 62 32.26 50.95 -6.63
N ARG A 63 30.94 51.12 -6.62
CA ARG A 63 30.31 52.45 -6.70
C ARG A 63 30.69 53.33 -5.52
N PHE A 64 30.78 52.77 -4.31
CA PHE A 64 31.25 53.50 -3.14
C PHE A 64 32.70 53.97 -3.32
N LEU A 65 33.62 53.09 -3.72
CA LEU A 65 35.03 53.44 -3.91
C LEU A 65 35.21 54.49 -5.01
N LEU A 66 34.48 54.37 -6.11
CA LEU A 66 34.46 55.36 -7.20
C LEU A 66 33.93 56.71 -6.70
N ALA A 67 32.84 56.73 -5.96
CA ALA A 67 32.28 57.96 -5.38
C ALA A 67 33.26 58.61 -4.39
N ALA A 68 33.92 57.82 -3.55
CA ALA A 68 34.94 58.30 -2.63
C ALA A 68 36.14 58.92 -3.37
N GLN A 69 36.60 58.30 -4.47
CA GLN A 69 37.63 58.88 -5.33
C GLN A 69 37.18 60.18 -6.00
N GLN A 70 35.94 60.26 -6.48
CA GLN A 70 35.38 61.48 -7.08
C GLN A 70 35.28 62.62 -6.07
N GLN A 71 34.88 62.34 -4.82
CA GLN A 71 34.85 63.32 -3.73
C GLN A 71 36.26 63.88 -3.48
N LEU A 72 37.26 63.01 -3.36
CA LEU A 72 38.66 63.42 -3.18
C LEU A 72 39.19 64.20 -4.40
N ALA A 73 38.79 63.81 -5.62
CA ALA A 73 39.16 64.53 -6.84
C ALA A 73 38.61 65.95 -6.86
N TYR A 74 37.37 66.15 -6.42
CA TYR A 74 36.77 67.48 -6.29
C TYR A 74 37.49 68.33 -5.24
N SER A 75 37.75 67.76 -4.06
CA SER A 75 38.52 68.43 -3.00
C SER A 75 39.94 68.78 -3.45
N ALA A 76 40.60 67.91 -4.21
CA ALA A 76 41.92 68.20 -4.76
C ALA A 76 41.92 69.44 -5.67
N LYS A 77 40.84 69.70 -6.43
CA LYS A 77 40.71 70.91 -7.25
C LYS A 77 40.56 72.19 -6.40
N ILE A 78 39.81 72.12 -5.30
CA ILE A 78 39.67 73.25 -4.36
C ILE A 78 41.04 73.55 -3.72
N LEU A 79 41.70 72.51 -3.22
CA LEU A 79 42.99 72.65 -2.55
C LEU A 79 44.10 73.10 -3.48
N ALA A 80 44.04 72.78 -4.77
CA ALA A 80 45.01 73.24 -5.75
C ALA A 80 45.07 74.78 -5.89
N ILE A 81 43.95 75.47 -5.64
CA ILE A 81 43.86 76.94 -5.76
C ILE A 81 44.42 77.63 -4.50
N GLN A 82 44.11 77.08 -3.31
CA GLN A 82 44.45 77.67 -2.02
C GLN A 82 45.36 76.76 -1.18
N PHE A 83 46.36 76.14 -1.82
CA PHE A 83 47.20 75.11 -1.17
C PHE A 83 48.03 75.64 0.01
N ASN A 84 48.34 76.94 0.02
CA ASN A 84 49.11 77.59 1.07
C ASN A 84 48.24 78.12 2.24
N ASP A 85 46.91 78.08 2.13
CA ASP A 85 46.01 78.53 3.20
C ASP A 85 45.67 77.39 4.15
N ALA A 86 46.34 77.37 5.30
CA ALA A 86 46.14 76.36 6.33
C ALA A 86 44.68 76.24 6.82
N ASN A 87 43.89 77.33 6.77
CA ASN A 87 42.49 77.30 7.18
C ASN A 87 41.64 76.57 6.13
N THR A 88 41.83 76.85 4.85
CA THR A 88 41.14 76.13 3.75
C THR A 88 41.48 74.64 3.78
N LEU A 89 42.75 74.28 3.96
CA LEU A 89 43.16 72.88 4.06
C LEU A 89 42.44 72.15 5.22
N ALA A 90 42.35 72.79 6.39
CA ALA A 90 41.71 72.22 7.57
C ALA A 90 40.19 72.11 7.41
N GLN A 91 39.53 73.14 6.87
CA GLN A 91 38.09 73.15 6.63
C GLN A 91 37.70 72.07 5.62
N GLU A 92 38.46 71.91 4.53
CA GLU A 92 38.16 70.92 3.51
C GLU A 92 38.40 69.49 3.99
N ALA A 93 39.47 69.25 4.76
CA ALA A 93 39.69 67.96 5.41
C ALA A 93 38.54 67.61 6.36
N GLN A 94 38.08 68.58 7.17
CA GLN A 94 36.93 68.39 8.06
C GLN A 94 35.63 68.15 7.30
N ARG A 95 35.38 68.92 6.23
CA ARG A 95 34.20 68.78 5.37
C ARG A 95 34.12 67.39 4.80
N LEU A 96 35.20 66.87 4.23
CA LEU A 96 35.22 65.52 3.66
C LEU A 96 34.91 64.42 4.67
N ARG A 97 35.38 64.56 5.92
CA ARG A 97 35.13 63.56 6.96
C ARG A 97 33.71 63.64 7.53
N LEU A 98 33.14 64.85 7.64
CA LEU A 98 31.85 65.07 8.30
C LEU A 98 30.67 65.16 7.33
N GLN A 99 30.92 65.43 6.05
CA GLN A 99 29.86 65.51 5.04
C GLN A 99 29.23 64.14 4.80
N THR A 100 30.04 63.08 4.86
CA THR A 100 29.59 61.70 4.74
C THR A 100 30.36 60.82 5.73
N ASP A 101 29.76 59.72 6.17
CA ASP A 101 30.44 58.72 6.99
C ASP A 101 31.38 57.82 6.15
N SER A 102 31.87 58.32 5.01
CA SER A 102 32.71 57.57 4.08
C SER A 102 34.11 57.31 4.64
N PHE A 103 34.67 58.25 5.40
CA PHE A 103 36.06 58.19 5.87
C PHE A 103 36.14 58.31 7.38
N ASN A 104 36.94 57.45 8.02
CA ASN A 104 37.21 57.56 9.46
C ASN A 104 38.14 58.73 9.78
N SER A 105 39.08 59.02 8.88
CA SER A 105 39.96 60.19 8.96
C SER A 105 40.35 60.67 7.57
N THR A 106 40.66 61.96 7.46
CA THR A 106 41.09 62.61 6.22
C THR A 106 42.40 63.34 6.49
N VAL A 107 43.29 63.35 5.50
CA VAL A 107 44.61 64.00 5.57
C VAL A 107 44.91 64.73 4.27
N VAL A 108 45.54 65.90 4.39
CA VAL A 108 46.17 66.62 3.28
C VAL A 108 47.66 66.62 3.54
N VAL A 109 48.43 66.14 2.57
CA VAL A 109 49.86 65.86 2.70
C VAL A 109 50.59 66.57 1.58
N ASP A 110 51.72 67.20 1.89
CA ASP A 110 52.55 67.89 0.89
C ASP A 110 53.38 66.92 0.04
N LYS A 111 54.08 67.44 -0.96
CA LYS A 111 54.98 66.69 -1.85
C LYS A 111 56.13 65.97 -1.15
N ASN A 112 56.45 66.37 0.09
CA ASN A 112 57.51 65.77 0.90
C ASN A 112 56.97 64.71 1.88
N GLY A 113 55.65 64.53 1.96
CA GLY A 113 55.01 63.58 2.86
C GLY A 113 54.62 64.15 4.23
N VAL A 114 54.69 65.46 4.42
CA VAL A 114 54.32 66.14 5.67
C VAL A 114 52.83 66.46 5.68
N VAL A 115 52.14 66.13 6.79
CA VAL A 115 50.71 66.41 6.95
C VAL A 115 50.47 67.90 7.18
N LEU A 116 49.78 68.55 6.25
CA LEU A 116 49.39 69.97 6.33
C LEU A 116 48.08 70.16 7.10
N ALA A 117 47.11 69.27 6.89
CA ALA A 117 45.81 69.28 7.54
C ALA A 117 45.29 67.86 7.74
N HIS A 118 44.44 67.67 8.77
CA HIS A 118 43.80 66.38 9.03
C HIS A 118 42.49 66.55 9.80
N SER A 119 41.62 65.55 9.71
CA SER A 119 40.42 65.42 10.55
C SER A 119 40.24 63.96 10.97
N PRO A 120 39.89 63.64 12.23
CA PRO A 120 39.69 64.55 13.34
C PRO A 120 41.02 65.09 13.92
N LEU A 121 40.97 66.27 14.54
CA LEU A 121 42.14 66.92 15.16
C LEU A 121 42.74 66.12 16.33
N SER A 122 41.98 65.16 16.89
CA SER A 122 42.44 64.28 17.97
C SER A 122 43.61 63.39 17.58
N LEU A 123 43.84 63.16 16.28
CA LEU A 123 44.95 62.33 15.79
C LEU A 123 46.32 63.02 15.89
N LYS A 124 46.36 64.35 16.09
CA LYS A 124 47.59 65.15 16.27
C LYS A 124 48.65 64.91 15.18
N LEU A 125 48.22 64.75 13.92
CA LEU A 125 49.09 64.39 12.80
C LEU A 125 49.76 65.59 12.12
N LYS A 126 49.29 66.82 12.37
CA LYS A 126 49.77 68.03 11.67
C LYS A 126 51.28 68.22 11.89
N GLY A 127 52.03 68.42 10.80
CA GLY A 127 53.48 68.60 10.79
C GLY A 127 54.28 67.30 10.87
N GLN A 128 53.64 66.13 11.00
CA GLN A 128 54.32 64.84 11.00
C GLN A 128 54.61 64.36 9.57
N LEU A 129 55.74 63.69 9.39
CA LEU A 129 56.09 62.98 8.16
C LEU A 129 55.40 61.60 8.16
N LEU A 130 54.60 61.30 7.13
CA LEU A 130 53.94 60.00 7.01
C LEU A 130 54.85 58.97 6.32
N GLU A 131 55.44 58.08 7.12
CA GLU A 131 56.32 57.00 6.62
C GLU A 131 55.60 55.68 6.35
N SER A 132 54.30 55.63 6.62
CA SER A 132 53.48 54.43 6.42
C SER A 132 53.38 54.04 4.94
N ASP A 133 53.28 52.73 4.65
CA ASP A 133 53.34 52.21 3.27
C ASP A 133 52.33 52.85 2.33
N GLY A 134 51.09 53.07 2.76
CA GLY A 134 50.09 53.73 1.91
C GLY A 134 50.41 55.19 1.59
N ALA A 135 51.06 55.92 2.50
CA ALA A 135 51.50 57.29 2.25
C ALA A 135 52.67 57.33 1.24
N LYS A 136 53.63 56.40 1.38
CA LYS A 136 54.73 56.23 0.43
C LYS A 136 54.22 55.89 -0.97
N GLN A 137 53.25 55.00 -1.07
CA GLN A 137 52.60 54.65 -2.34
C GLN A 137 51.88 55.87 -2.97
N ALA A 138 51.21 56.71 -2.16
CA ALA A 138 50.49 57.87 -2.65
C ALA A 138 51.43 58.91 -3.28
N LEU A 139 52.53 59.20 -2.59
CA LEU A 139 53.57 60.13 -3.03
C LEU A 139 54.31 59.63 -4.27
N ALA A 140 54.58 58.33 -4.36
CA ALA A 140 55.26 57.72 -5.49
C ALA A 140 54.38 57.66 -6.75
N ASN A 141 53.13 57.21 -6.61
CA ASN A 141 52.25 56.94 -7.76
C ASN A 141 51.69 58.22 -8.40
N LYS A 142 51.47 59.29 -7.62
CA LYS A 142 50.92 60.58 -8.09
C LYS A 142 49.66 60.44 -8.95
N LYS A 143 48.84 59.42 -8.67
CA LYS A 143 47.60 59.06 -9.38
C LYS A 143 46.51 58.70 -8.36
N PRO A 144 45.22 58.81 -8.73
CA PRO A 144 44.14 58.30 -7.89
C PRO A 144 44.38 56.83 -7.58
N MET A 145 44.35 56.44 -6.30
CA MET A 145 44.66 55.08 -5.91
C MET A 145 43.93 54.67 -4.63
N ILE A 146 43.85 53.36 -4.43
CA ILE A 146 43.40 52.70 -3.21
C ILE A 146 44.58 51.85 -2.76
N SER A 147 45.09 52.10 -1.55
CA SER A 147 46.28 51.40 -1.07
C SER A 147 45.99 49.94 -0.74
N GLU A 148 47.06 49.15 -0.64
CA GLU A 148 47.00 47.90 0.12
C GLU A 148 46.73 48.20 1.61
N PRO A 149 46.23 47.23 2.40
CA PRO A 149 46.05 47.42 3.83
C PRO A 149 47.39 47.55 4.55
N TYR A 150 47.52 48.56 5.40
CA TYR A 150 48.73 48.82 6.18
C TYR A 150 48.38 49.40 7.56
N ILE A 151 49.36 49.42 8.46
CA ILE A 151 49.22 50.05 9.78
C ILE A 151 49.50 51.54 9.66
N SER A 152 48.52 52.38 10.01
CA SER A 152 48.64 53.84 9.98
C SER A 152 49.63 54.34 11.03
N ALA A 153 50.03 55.62 10.93
CA ALA A 153 50.88 56.28 11.93
C ALA A 153 50.29 56.24 13.36
N VAL A 154 48.99 55.99 13.50
CA VAL A 154 48.27 55.90 14.79
C VAL A 154 48.00 54.43 15.18
N GLY A 155 48.59 53.46 14.50
CA GLY A 155 48.51 52.03 14.84
C GLY A 155 47.26 51.30 14.37
N ASN A 156 46.37 51.96 13.60
CA ASN A 156 45.16 51.32 13.08
C ASN A 156 45.45 50.59 11.76
N LEU A 157 44.84 49.42 11.55
CA LEU A 157 44.85 48.76 10.24
C LEU A 157 43.86 49.47 9.30
N VAL A 158 44.37 50.09 8.24
CA VAL A 158 43.60 50.96 7.36
C VAL A 158 43.88 50.69 5.89
N ILE A 159 42.95 51.15 5.06
CA ILE A 159 43.13 51.37 3.63
C ILE A 159 43.00 52.87 3.38
N VAL A 160 43.88 53.46 2.57
CA VAL A 160 43.75 54.86 2.16
C VAL A 160 43.28 54.95 0.72
N ILE A 161 42.24 55.75 0.49
CA ILE A 161 41.86 56.22 -0.83
C ILE A 161 42.49 57.60 -0.98
N SER A 162 43.32 57.79 -2.00
CA SER A 162 44.03 59.05 -2.20
C SER A 162 43.87 59.60 -3.60
N HIS A 163 43.86 60.93 -3.70
CA HIS A 163 43.90 61.65 -4.95
C HIS A 163 45.04 62.68 -4.95
N PRO A 164 45.86 62.75 -6.00
CA PRO A 164 46.94 63.73 -6.10
C PRO A 164 46.39 65.16 -6.28
N ILE A 165 47.14 66.15 -5.81
CA ILE A 165 46.85 67.57 -5.94
C ILE A 165 47.91 68.16 -6.87
N PHE A 166 47.47 68.75 -7.98
CA PHE A 166 48.31 69.45 -8.95
C PHE A 166 47.87 70.90 -9.06
N ASN A 167 48.82 71.84 -9.17
CA ASN A 167 48.49 73.23 -9.48
C ASN A 167 48.07 73.41 -10.95
N SER A 168 47.68 74.64 -11.32
CA SER A 168 47.30 74.99 -12.70
C SER A 168 48.40 74.75 -13.75
N GLN A 169 49.66 74.73 -13.33
CA GLN A 169 50.84 74.48 -14.16
C GLN A 169 51.18 72.98 -14.27
N GLY A 170 50.43 72.11 -13.59
CA GLY A 170 50.68 70.66 -13.56
C GLY A 170 51.77 70.21 -12.58
N GLU A 171 52.24 71.08 -11.69
CA GLU A 171 53.21 70.72 -10.65
C GLU A 171 52.52 69.98 -9.50
N TYR A 172 53.15 68.91 -9.04
CA TYR A 172 52.66 68.10 -7.93
C TYR A 172 52.86 68.80 -6.59
N LEU A 173 51.77 69.16 -5.93
CA LEU A 173 51.78 69.83 -4.63
C LEU A 173 51.75 68.85 -3.46
N GLY A 174 51.15 67.68 -3.65
CA GLY A 174 50.90 66.70 -2.61
C GLY A 174 49.68 65.84 -2.93
N TYR A 175 49.03 65.28 -1.92
CA TYR A 175 47.80 64.51 -2.09
C TYR A 175 46.79 64.75 -0.96
N ILE A 176 45.53 64.47 -1.27
CA ILE A 176 44.47 64.34 -0.27
C ILE A 176 44.08 62.88 -0.12
N GLY A 177 43.96 62.41 1.11
CA GLY A 177 43.65 61.02 1.42
C GLY A 177 42.52 60.90 2.43
N GLY A 178 41.65 59.91 2.22
CA GLY A 178 40.66 59.47 3.19
C GLY A 178 40.93 58.02 3.60
N THR A 179 40.95 57.76 4.90
CA THR A 179 41.24 56.42 5.44
C THR A 179 39.95 55.67 5.76
N LEU A 180 39.93 54.38 5.44
CA LEU A 180 38.93 53.41 5.86
C LEU A 180 39.56 52.50 6.91
N TYR A 181 38.99 52.46 8.11
CA TYR A 181 39.48 51.61 9.20
C TYR A 181 38.86 50.22 9.06
N LEU A 182 39.69 49.18 9.04
CA LEU A 182 39.19 47.82 8.79
C LEU A 182 38.68 47.12 10.07
N LYS A 183 39.23 47.49 11.23
CA LYS A 183 38.87 46.89 12.54
C LYS A 183 37.84 47.70 13.34
N GLN A 184 37.36 48.81 12.79
CA GLN A 184 36.38 49.68 13.46
C GLN A 184 35.10 49.76 12.63
N LYS A 185 34.01 50.19 13.26
CA LYS A 185 32.76 50.44 12.55
C LYS A 185 32.95 51.61 11.57
N GLY A 186 32.45 51.44 10.36
CA GLY A 186 32.51 52.40 9.28
C GLY A 186 31.75 51.89 8.06
N ILE A 187 31.77 52.64 6.96
CA ILE A 187 30.95 52.36 5.78
C ILE A 187 31.15 50.95 5.17
N LEU A 188 32.37 50.39 5.20
CA LEU A 188 32.61 49.02 4.74
C LEU A 188 31.90 48.00 5.63
N HIS A 189 31.83 48.24 6.94
CA HIS A 189 31.06 47.41 7.86
C HIS A 189 29.57 47.53 7.54
N ASP A 190 29.05 48.75 7.36
CA ASP A 190 27.62 48.97 7.09
C ASP A 190 27.18 48.39 5.74
N LEU A 191 28.05 48.41 4.73
CA LEU A 191 27.78 47.84 3.41
C LEU A 191 27.79 46.31 3.43
N LEU A 192 28.63 45.70 4.27
CA LEU A 192 28.92 44.25 4.28
C LEU A 192 28.25 43.48 5.43
N GLN A 193 27.73 44.14 6.47
CA GLN A 193 27.20 43.49 7.68
C GLN A 193 25.70 43.14 7.61
N VAL A 194 24.93 43.71 6.68
CA VAL A 194 23.46 43.78 6.77
C VAL A 194 22.73 42.42 6.86
N HIS A 195 23.38 41.28 6.57
CA HIS A 195 22.71 39.97 6.45
C HIS A 195 23.30 38.85 7.33
N PHE A 196 23.74 39.15 8.57
CA PHE A 196 23.95 38.10 9.57
C PHE A 196 22.61 37.49 10.00
N HIS A 197 22.15 36.50 9.26
CA HIS A 197 21.12 35.59 9.74
C HIS A 197 21.70 34.76 10.91
N LYS A 198 20.87 34.39 11.88
CA LYS A 198 21.24 33.47 12.98
C LYS A 198 21.63 32.06 12.50
N ASP A 199 21.69 31.83 11.19
CA ASP A 199 21.92 30.56 10.51
C ASP A 199 23.40 30.30 10.20
N GLY A 200 24.31 31.16 10.68
CA GLY A 200 25.76 31.02 10.47
C GLY A 200 26.24 31.49 9.10
N SER A 201 25.38 32.12 8.30
CA SER A 201 25.79 32.76 7.04
C SER A 201 26.68 33.97 7.31
N TYR A 202 27.72 34.14 6.49
CA TYR A 202 28.58 35.30 6.58
C TYR A 202 29.24 35.72 5.28
N ILE A 203 29.70 36.96 5.29
CA ILE A 203 30.46 37.59 4.22
C ILE A 203 31.89 37.82 4.71
N TYR A 204 32.86 37.67 3.83
CA TYR A 204 34.23 38.11 4.05
C TYR A 204 34.81 38.70 2.77
N VAL A 205 35.79 39.60 2.95
CA VAL A 205 36.48 40.27 1.84
C VAL A 205 37.97 39.97 1.93
N VAL A 206 38.60 39.69 0.80
CA VAL A 206 40.04 39.39 0.70
C VAL A 206 40.72 40.34 -0.27
N ASP A 207 41.99 40.68 -0.02
CA ASP A 207 42.84 41.36 -1.00
C ASP A 207 43.63 40.36 -1.86
N LYS A 208 44.37 40.89 -2.85
CA LYS A 208 45.27 40.13 -3.73
C LYS A 208 46.34 39.30 -3.00
N ASN A 209 46.66 39.65 -1.75
CA ASN A 209 47.65 38.98 -0.91
C ASN A 209 47.02 37.95 0.03
N ARG A 210 45.77 37.54 -0.23
CA ARG A 210 44.97 36.59 0.58
C ARG A 210 44.64 37.09 1.98
N ARG A 211 44.75 38.40 2.21
CA ARG A 211 44.52 39.02 3.51
C ARG A 211 43.04 39.35 3.68
N LEU A 212 42.47 39.00 4.83
CA LEU A 212 41.09 39.34 5.18
C LEU A 212 40.97 40.85 5.45
N LEU A 213 40.21 41.54 4.62
CA LEU A 213 39.88 42.97 4.77
C LEU A 213 38.65 43.19 5.63
N TYR A 214 37.71 42.25 5.54
CA TYR A 214 36.48 42.23 6.32
C TYR A 214 36.19 40.78 6.70
N HIS A 215 35.85 40.56 7.95
CA HIS A 215 35.38 39.30 8.48
C HIS A 215 34.49 39.60 9.71
N PRO A 216 33.48 38.77 10.02
CA PRO A 216 32.54 39.05 11.12
C PRO A 216 33.22 38.93 12.48
N ASP A 217 34.11 37.95 12.59
CA ASP A 217 35.10 37.91 13.65
C ASP A 217 36.22 38.91 13.35
N VAL A 218 36.21 40.02 14.08
CA VAL A 218 37.14 41.15 13.96
C VAL A 218 38.60 40.73 14.22
N ALA A 219 38.82 39.67 15.03
CA ALA A 219 40.16 39.18 15.33
C ALA A 219 40.88 38.65 14.09
N ARG A 220 40.13 38.13 13.10
CA ARG A 220 40.66 37.59 11.85
C ARG A 220 41.00 38.64 10.80
N ILE A 221 40.53 39.88 10.97
CA ILE A 221 40.82 40.96 10.02
C ILE A 221 42.33 41.24 10.03
N GLY A 222 42.96 41.09 8.86
CA GLY A 222 44.41 41.17 8.66
C GLY A 222 45.13 39.81 8.55
N GLU A 223 44.46 38.70 8.86
CA GLU A 223 44.98 37.33 8.68
C GLU A 223 45.12 37.00 7.18
N GLN A 224 46.18 36.27 6.80
CA GLN A 224 46.33 35.72 5.45
C GLN A 224 45.85 34.27 5.41
N VAL A 225 44.89 33.98 4.54
CA VAL A 225 44.27 32.66 4.44
C VAL A 225 44.71 31.93 3.17
N PHE A 226 45.45 30.85 3.34
CA PHE A 226 45.95 30.02 2.24
C PHE A 226 45.13 28.74 2.08
N GLY A 227 45.20 28.11 0.90
CA GLY A 227 44.55 26.83 0.63
C GLY A 227 43.02 26.89 0.49
N ASN A 228 42.43 28.09 0.47
CA ASN A 228 41.00 28.25 0.25
C ASN A 228 40.69 28.35 -1.26
N PRO A 229 39.94 27.38 -1.84
CA PRO A 229 39.73 27.32 -3.28
C PRO A 229 38.83 28.43 -3.84
N VAL A 230 38.05 29.11 -2.98
CA VAL A 230 37.24 30.26 -3.37
C VAL A 230 38.08 31.52 -3.41
N ILE A 231 38.96 31.73 -2.42
CA ILE A 231 39.89 32.86 -2.42
C ILE A 231 40.74 32.82 -3.69
N GLU A 232 41.34 31.67 -4.00
CA GLU A 232 42.17 31.52 -5.21
C GLU A 232 41.38 31.75 -6.51
N ALA A 233 40.11 31.35 -6.58
CA ALA A 233 39.26 31.61 -7.75
C ALA A 233 38.98 33.10 -7.94
N VAL A 234 38.63 33.81 -6.86
CA VAL A 234 38.37 35.25 -6.93
C VAL A 234 39.64 36.02 -7.31
N LEU A 235 40.80 35.59 -6.80
CA LEU A 235 42.08 36.20 -7.14
C LEU A 235 42.46 36.03 -8.61
N ARG A 236 41.99 34.96 -9.27
CA ARG A 236 42.10 34.80 -10.74
C ARG A 236 41.09 35.64 -11.51
N GLY A 237 40.26 36.42 -10.84
CA GLY A 237 39.21 37.23 -11.47
C GLY A 237 37.97 36.42 -11.88
N GLU A 238 37.76 35.24 -11.29
CA GLU A 238 36.59 34.42 -11.54
C GLU A 238 35.44 34.82 -10.59
N SER A 239 34.22 34.83 -11.11
CA SER A 239 32.99 34.85 -10.30
C SER A 239 32.29 33.51 -10.39
N GLY A 240 31.68 33.05 -9.31
CA GLY A 240 30.97 31.77 -9.36
C GLY A 240 30.51 31.29 -8.00
N THR A 241 30.27 29.99 -7.95
CA THR A 241 29.78 29.29 -6.76
C THR A 241 30.62 28.06 -6.51
N ARG A 242 30.78 27.70 -5.23
CA ARG A 242 31.55 26.52 -4.85
C ARG A 242 31.12 26.03 -3.48
N GLN A 243 31.08 24.71 -3.32
CA GLN A 243 31.07 24.09 -2.00
C GLN A 243 32.53 23.95 -1.54
N LEU A 244 32.83 24.39 -0.32
CA LEU A 244 34.17 24.30 0.27
C LEU A 244 34.09 23.96 1.75
N ILE A 245 35.26 23.71 2.35
CA ILE A 245 35.40 23.62 3.79
C ILE A 245 36.10 24.89 4.27
N ASN A 246 35.55 25.54 5.30
CA ASN A 246 36.14 26.76 5.85
C ASN A 246 37.26 26.44 6.88
N SER A 247 37.89 27.47 7.44
CA SER A 247 38.96 27.33 8.45
C SER A 247 38.52 26.70 9.78
N GLN A 248 37.22 26.53 10.00
CA GLN A 248 36.63 25.85 11.17
C GLN A 248 36.19 24.41 10.83
N ASN A 249 36.59 23.88 9.68
CA ASN A 249 36.23 22.56 9.18
C ASN A 249 34.73 22.36 8.92
N ILE A 250 33.99 23.46 8.67
CA ILE A 250 32.56 23.45 8.35
C ILE A 250 32.40 23.47 6.83
N VAL A 251 31.55 22.59 6.31
CA VAL A 251 31.17 22.58 4.89
C VAL A 251 30.29 23.79 4.60
N MET A 252 30.70 24.62 3.65
CA MET A 252 30.04 25.86 3.26
C MET A 252 29.62 25.83 1.80
N LEU A 253 28.49 26.46 1.51
CA LEU A 253 28.05 26.82 0.16
C LEU A 253 28.39 28.30 -0.06
N ALA A 254 29.33 28.58 -0.96
CA ALA A 254 29.82 29.93 -1.20
C ALA A 254 29.48 30.44 -2.60
N GLY A 255 29.18 31.73 -2.69
CA GLY A 255 29.15 32.52 -3.91
C GLY A 255 30.17 33.65 -3.82
N TYR A 256 30.87 33.91 -4.91
CA TYR A 256 32.03 34.80 -4.88
C TYR A 256 32.15 35.62 -6.16
N ALA A 257 32.66 36.85 -6.02
CA ALA A 257 32.86 37.76 -7.14
C ALA A 257 34.09 38.67 -6.92
N PRO A 258 34.86 38.98 -7.98
CA PRO A 258 36.03 39.85 -7.90
C PRO A 258 35.65 41.32 -8.08
N LEU A 259 36.32 42.19 -7.32
CA LEU A 259 36.25 43.65 -7.42
C LEU A 259 37.51 44.17 -8.13
N LYS A 260 37.34 44.62 -9.37
CA LYS A 260 38.48 45.05 -10.22
C LYS A 260 39.17 46.31 -9.74
N SER A 261 38.41 47.30 -9.24
CA SER A 261 38.95 48.64 -8.89
C SER A 261 39.96 48.64 -7.75
N ALA A 262 39.92 47.63 -6.86
CA ALA A 262 40.86 47.51 -5.74
C ALA A 262 41.56 46.14 -5.66
N SER A 263 41.35 45.27 -6.66
CA SER A 263 41.81 43.87 -6.64
C SER A 263 41.38 43.11 -5.38
N TRP A 264 40.13 43.31 -4.96
CA TRP A 264 39.54 42.59 -3.83
C TRP A 264 38.67 41.44 -4.31
N GLY A 265 38.39 40.51 -3.41
CA GLY A 265 37.41 39.47 -3.59
C GLY A 265 36.35 39.52 -2.52
N ILE A 266 35.07 39.47 -2.90
CA ILE A 266 33.95 39.37 -1.96
C ILE A 266 33.40 37.95 -2.02
N VAL A 267 33.31 37.32 -0.85
CA VAL A 267 32.78 35.97 -0.71
C VAL A 267 31.62 36.01 0.27
N THR A 268 30.51 35.39 -0.13
CA THR A 268 29.35 35.17 0.73
C THR A 268 29.15 33.68 0.86
N GLN A 269 28.89 33.20 2.07
CA GLN A 269 28.76 31.76 2.31
C GLN A 269 27.82 31.43 3.44
N ARG A 270 27.26 30.21 3.38
CA ARG A 270 26.36 29.65 4.39
C ARG A 270 26.76 28.21 4.72
N PRO A 271 26.64 27.76 5.99
CA PRO A 271 26.86 26.37 6.35
C PRO A 271 25.92 25.42 5.62
N PHE A 272 26.45 24.27 5.20
CA PHE A 272 25.69 23.24 4.51
C PHE A 272 24.49 22.79 5.35
N ASP A 273 24.72 22.39 6.60
CA ASP A 273 23.66 21.89 7.49
C ASP A 273 22.58 22.94 7.76
N ALA A 274 22.97 24.20 7.95
CA ALA A 274 22.01 25.29 8.14
C ALA A 274 21.18 25.58 6.88
N THR A 275 21.67 25.24 5.69
CA THR A 275 20.91 25.36 4.43
C THR A 275 19.80 24.30 4.35
N PHE A 276 20.03 23.12 4.93
CA PHE A 276 19.07 22.01 4.90
C PHE A 276 18.26 21.85 6.17
N ALA A 277 18.55 22.59 7.25
CA ALA A 277 17.72 22.56 8.46
C ALA A 277 16.20 22.75 8.20
N PRO A 278 15.76 23.64 7.28
CA PRO A 278 14.32 23.76 6.96
C PRO A 278 13.75 22.54 6.20
N LEU A 279 14.60 21.69 5.62
CA LEU A 279 14.16 20.52 4.86
C LEU A 279 13.46 19.49 5.75
N ASP A 280 13.92 19.33 7.00
CA ASP A 280 13.32 18.38 7.94
C ASP A 280 11.88 18.77 8.27
N ASP A 281 11.63 20.06 8.55
CA ASP A 281 10.29 20.60 8.79
C ASP A 281 9.40 20.49 7.54
N LEU A 282 9.93 20.78 6.36
CA LEU A 282 9.21 20.61 5.09
C LEU A 282 8.81 19.15 4.88
N MET A 283 9.71 18.21 5.17
CA MET A 283 9.46 16.79 4.96
C MET A 283 8.52 16.19 5.99
N MET A 284 8.61 16.66 7.23
CA MET A 284 7.63 16.33 8.26
C MET A 284 6.23 16.85 7.88
N ASN A 285 6.13 18.06 7.33
CA ASN A 285 4.86 18.60 6.82
C ASN A 285 4.30 17.78 5.65
N VAL A 286 5.15 17.34 4.72
CA VAL A 286 4.72 16.43 3.64
C VAL A 286 4.19 15.12 4.20
N LEU A 287 4.86 14.54 5.21
CA LEU A 287 4.41 13.33 5.88
C LEU A 287 3.03 13.52 6.53
N TYR A 288 2.85 14.59 7.32
CA TYR A 288 1.56 14.87 7.97
C TYR A 288 0.42 15.12 6.99
N ARG A 289 0.69 15.75 5.84
CA ARG A 289 -0.33 16.01 4.81
C ARG A 289 -0.68 14.77 4.00
N THR A 290 0.27 13.85 3.81
CA THR A 290 0.06 12.62 3.03
C THR A 290 -0.51 11.47 3.86
N LEU A 291 -0.25 11.44 5.17
CA LEU A 291 -0.73 10.38 6.06
C LEU A 291 -2.26 10.19 6.06
N PRO A 292 -3.11 11.24 6.15
CA PRO A 292 -4.56 11.08 6.09
C PRO A 292 -5.03 10.48 4.76
N VAL A 293 -4.41 10.88 3.65
CA VAL A 293 -4.70 10.34 2.32
C VAL A 293 -4.31 8.85 2.28
N GLY A 294 -3.14 8.49 2.79
CA GLY A 294 -2.69 7.11 2.89
C GLY A 294 -3.62 6.23 3.74
N LEU A 295 -4.10 6.75 4.88
CA LEU A 295 -5.09 6.05 5.72
C LEU A 295 -6.42 5.86 5.00
N ALA A 296 -6.91 6.88 4.29
CA ALA A 296 -8.13 6.79 3.49
C ALA A 296 -7.98 5.75 2.36
N THR A 297 -6.83 5.74 1.66
CA THR A 297 -6.51 4.74 0.63
C THR A 297 -6.44 3.34 1.22
N PHE A 298 -5.85 3.16 2.40
CA PHE A 298 -5.81 1.88 3.10
C PHE A 298 -7.22 1.36 3.43
N ILE A 299 -8.08 2.22 4.00
CA ILE A 299 -9.47 1.87 4.31
C ILE A 299 -10.21 1.47 3.02
N PHE A 300 -10.03 2.24 1.95
CA PHE A 300 -10.64 1.97 0.65
C PHE A 300 -10.21 0.62 0.07
N ILE A 301 -8.89 0.33 0.06
CA ILE A 301 -8.33 -0.96 -0.36
C ILE A 301 -8.91 -2.10 0.49
N TRP A 302 -9.01 -1.93 1.81
CA TRP A 302 -9.55 -2.94 2.71
C TRP A 302 -11.03 -3.22 2.47
N VAL A 303 -11.84 -2.19 2.22
CA VAL A 303 -13.25 -2.32 1.84
C VAL A 303 -13.37 -3.07 0.50
N LEU A 304 -12.64 -2.65 -0.53
CA LEU A 304 -12.64 -3.32 -1.84
C LEU A 304 -12.19 -4.78 -1.75
N ALA A 305 -11.10 -5.07 -1.04
CA ALA A 305 -10.61 -6.43 -0.85
C ALA A 305 -11.67 -7.32 -0.19
N ARG A 306 -12.43 -6.79 0.77
CA ARG A 306 -13.57 -7.50 1.38
C ARG A 306 -14.73 -7.69 0.40
N LEU A 307 -15.08 -6.68 -0.38
CA LEU A 307 -16.16 -6.76 -1.37
C LEU A 307 -15.86 -7.79 -2.47
N ILE A 308 -14.62 -7.85 -2.95
CA ILE A 308 -14.17 -8.82 -3.97
C ILE A 308 -14.10 -10.24 -3.38
N SER A 309 -13.48 -10.41 -2.21
CA SER A 309 -13.24 -11.75 -1.66
C SER A 309 -14.47 -12.43 -1.05
N LYS A 310 -15.47 -11.69 -0.56
CA LYS A 310 -16.62 -12.25 0.16
C LYS A 310 -17.44 -13.22 -0.69
N PRO A 311 -17.86 -12.90 -1.94
CA PRO A 311 -18.63 -13.85 -2.77
C PRO A 311 -17.86 -15.13 -3.08
N LEU A 312 -16.57 -15.02 -3.45
CA LEU A 312 -15.73 -16.20 -3.73
C LEU A 312 -15.57 -17.09 -2.51
N ARG A 313 -15.36 -16.49 -1.33
CA ARG A 313 -15.25 -17.25 -0.08
C ARG A 313 -16.55 -17.98 0.25
N GLN A 314 -17.70 -17.33 0.08
CA GLN A 314 -19.01 -17.95 0.29
C GLN A 314 -19.24 -19.10 -0.69
N LEU A 315 -18.92 -18.94 -1.97
CA LEU A 315 -19.01 -20.01 -2.96
C LEU A 315 -18.08 -21.18 -2.62
N ALA A 316 -16.83 -20.91 -2.23
CA ALA A 316 -15.87 -21.94 -1.85
C ALA A 316 -16.25 -22.68 -0.57
N GLU A 317 -16.81 -22.00 0.43
CA GLU A 317 -17.33 -22.62 1.66
C GLU A 317 -18.56 -23.48 1.35
N THR A 318 -19.49 -22.98 0.52
CA THR A 318 -20.70 -23.71 0.13
C THR A 318 -20.39 -24.95 -0.73
N ALA A 319 -19.33 -24.88 -1.53
CA ALA A 319 -18.85 -26.00 -2.34
C ALA A 319 -18.29 -27.16 -1.50
N LYS A 320 -17.93 -26.94 -0.23
CA LYS A 320 -17.48 -28.03 0.66
C LYS A 320 -18.63 -28.87 1.18
N THR A 321 -19.88 -28.40 1.07
CA THR A 321 -21.07 -29.06 1.60
C THR A 321 -22.02 -29.46 0.47
N LEU A 322 -21.51 -29.86 -0.70
CA LEU A 322 -22.30 -30.21 -1.88
C LEU A 322 -23.30 -31.35 -1.64
N ASP A 323 -23.05 -32.16 -0.62
CA ASP A 323 -23.82 -33.36 -0.28
C ASP A 323 -25.16 -33.02 0.41
N ASN A 324 -25.33 -31.79 0.88
CA ASN A 324 -26.55 -31.36 1.58
C ASN A 324 -27.63 -30.86 0.61
N PRO A 325 -28.91 -31.26 0.78
CA PRO A 325 -30.02 -30.80 -0.06
C PRO A 325 -30.20 -29.27 -0.06
N SER A 326 -29.88 -28.62 1.06
CA SER A 326 -29.98 -27.17 1.27
C SER A 326 -28.93 -26.35 0.51
N THR A 327 -27.90 -27.00 -0.03
CA THR A 327 -26.75 -26.31 -0.66
C THR A 327 -27.17 -25.55 -1.92
N SER A 328 -28.14 -26.06 -2.67
CA SER A 328 -28.70 -25.37 -3.84
C SER A 328 -29.41 -24.06 -3.47
N GLN A 329 -30.04 -23.99 -2.29
CA GLN A 329 -30.71 -22.79 -1.78
C GLN A 329 -29.69 -21.78 -1.23
N GLN A 330 -28.66 -22.26 -0.53
CA GLN A 330 -27.56 -21.43 -0.04
C GLN A 330 -26.79 -20.79 -1.20
N LEU A 331 -26.46 -21.55 -2.26
CA LEU A 331 -25.80 -21.04 -3.47
C LEU A 331 -26.60 -19.92 -4.15
N ARG A 332 -27.94 -20.00 -4.17
CA ARG A 332 -28.80 -18.94 -4.74
C ARG A 332 -28.75 -17.65 -3.94
N GLN A 333 -28.53 -17.72 -2.63
CA GLN A 333 -28.47 -16.56 -1.75
C GLN A 333 -27.12 -15.82 -1.81
N VAL A 334 -26.08 -16.42 -2.40
CA VAL A 334 -24.77 -15.78 -2.54
C VAL A 334 -24.85 -14.59 -3.51
N ARG A 335 -24.70 -13.38 -2.97
CA ARG A 335 -24.67 -12.13 -3.74
C ARG A 335 -23.36 -12.01 -4.52
N SER A 336 -23.39 -12.44 -5.77
CA SER A 336 -22.27 -12.39 -6.72
C SER A 336 -22.36 -11.14 -7.58
N TRP A 337 -21.64 -10.07 -7.18
CA TRP A 337 -21.83 -8.73 -7.77
C TRP A 337 -20.99 -8.47 -9.02
N TYR A 338 -19.95 -9.27 -9.25
CA TYR A 338 -19.05 -9.13 -10.40
C TYR A 338 -19.04 -10.40 -11.24
N TYR A 339 -18.67 -10.23 -12.51
CA TYR A 339 -18.83 -11.19 -13.58
C TYR A 339 -18.31 -12.59 -13.24
N GLU A 340 -17.05 -12.72 -12.79
CA GLU A 340 -16.44 -14.02 -12.51
C GLU A 340 -17.13 -14.73 -11.34
N SER A 341 -17.57 -14.00 -10.31
CA SER A 341 -18.33 -14.61 -9.21
C SER A 341 -19.72 -15.08 -9.63
N SER A 342 -20.39 -14.32 -10.52
CA SER A 342 -21.71 -14.72 -11.01
C SER A 342 -21.65 -15.94 -11.90
N GLU A 343 -20.65 -16.01 -12.79
CA GLU A 343 -20.42 -17.16 -13.66
C GLU A 343 -20.11 -18.42 -12.84
N LEU A 344 -19.23 -18.30 -11.85
CA LEU A 344 -18.87 -19.42 -10.98
C LEU A 344 -20.07 -19.93 -10.17
N ARG A 345 -20.92 -19.02 -9.68
CA ARG A 345 -22.18 -19.38 -8.99
C ARG A 345 -23.14 -20.12 -9.93
N LEU A 346 -23.32 -19.64 -11.16
CA LEU A 346 -24.20 -20.28 -12.15
C LEU A 346 -23.70 -21.67 -12.55
N ALA A 347 -22.40 -21.81 -12.81
CA ALA A 347 -21.77 -23.09 -13.11
C ALA A 347 -21.94 -24.09 -11.96
N MET A 348 -21.74 -23.65 -10.71
CA MET A 348 -21.97 -24.48 -9.52
C MET A 348 -23.43 -24.93 -9.38
N LEU A 349 -24.39 -24.01 -9.56
CA LEU A 349 -25.82 -24.35 -9.50
C LEU A 349 -26.20 -25.40 -10.56
N LYS A 350 -25.69 -25.24 -11.78
CA LYS A 350 -25.89 -26.23 -12.85
C LYS A 350 -25.27 -27.58 -12.48
N GLY A 351 -24.05 -27.57 -11.93
CA GLY A 351 -23.36 -28.78 -11.49
C GLY A 351 -24.12 -29.53 -10.38
N VAL A 352 -24.60 -28.82 -9.35
CA VAL A 352 -25.41 -29.40 -8.27
C VAL A 352 -26.69 -30.01 -8.81
N GLY A 353 -27.39 -29.31 -9.71
CA GLY A 353 -28.62 -29.84 -10.33
C GLY A 353 -28.38 -31.14 -11.10
N LEU A 354 -27.29 -31.23 -11.87
CA LEU A 354 -26.92 -32.46 -12.57
C LEU A 354 -26.58 -33.60 -11.61
N LEU A 355 -25.82 -33.33 -10.54
CA LEU A 355 -25.49 -34.33 -9.53
C LEU A 355 -26.74 -34.86 -8.82
N GLN A 356 -27.65 -33.98 -8.42
CA GLN A 356 -28.91 -34.37 -7.77
C GLN A 356 -29.79 -35.24 -8.67
N ASN A 357 -29.89 -34.89 -9.96
CA ASN A 357 -30.62 -35.72 -10.94
C ASN A 357 -29.98 -37.10 -11.10
N GLN A 358 -28.65 -37.18 -11.17
CA GLN A 358 -27.95 -38.46 -11.30
C GLN A 358 -28.14 -39.34 -10.06
N ILE A 359 -28.07 -38.75 -8.86
CA ILE A 359 -28.32 -39.45 -7.60
C ILE A 359 -29.76 -39.98 -7.57
N GLY A 360 -30.74 -39.17 -7.98
CA GLY A 360 -32.15 -39.60 -8.02
C GLY A 360 -32.40 -40.78 -8.97
N LEU A 361 -31.78 -40.77 -10.16
CA LEU A 361 -31.88 -41.90 -11.10
C LEU A 361 -31.25 -43.18 -10.53
N LEU A 362 -30.05 -43.07 -9.95
CA LEU A 362 -29.36 -44.21 -9.32
C LEU A 362 -30.14 -44.77 -8.12
N GLN A 363 -30.81 -43.92 -7.34
CA GLN A 363 -31.66 -44.36 -6.24
C GLN A 363 -32.87 -45.16 -6.74
N HIS A 364 -33.53 -44.69 -7.80
CA HIS A 364 -34.67 -45.39 -8.39
C HIS A 364 -34.26 -46.75 -8.97
N GLU A 365 -33.18 -46.82 -9.75
CA GLU A 365 -32.65 -48.07 -10.30
C GLU A 365 -32.20 -49.06 -9.21
N ALA A 366 -31.74 -48.57 -8.06
CA ALA A 366 -31.33 -49.41 -6.94
C ALA A 366 -32.50 -49.97 -6.11
N GLN A 367 -33.72 -49.45 -6.26
CA GLN A 367 -34.87 -49.75 -5.40
C GLN A 367 -35.98 -50.59 -6.06
N THR A 368 -35.94 -50.79 -7.37
CA THR A 368 -36.94 -51.57 -8.12
C THR A 368 -36.36 -52.86 -8.70
N ASP A 369 -37.23 -53.83 -8.98
CA ASP A 369 -36.92 -55.04 -9.75
C ASP A 369 -37.00 -54.71 -11.25
N PRO A 370 -35.93 -54.92 -12.03
CA PRO A 370 -35.87 -54.49 -13.43
C PRO A 370 -36.84 -55.22 -14.34
N LEU A 371 -37.33 -56.41 -13.96
CA LEU A 371 -38.27 -57.17 -14.79
C LEU A 371 -39.72 -56.76 -14.56
N THR A 372 -40.13 -56.61 -13.30
CA THR A 372 -41.53 -56.39 -12.92
C THR A 372 -41.86 -54.93 -12.60
N GLY A 373 -40.85 -54.09 -12.39
CA GLY A 373 -41.02 -52.70 -11.97
C GLY A 373 -41.47 -52.52 -10.51
N LEU A 374 -41.71 -53.62 -9.78
CA LEU A 374 -42.05 -53.62 -8.36
C LEU A 374 -40.84 -53.25 -7.50
N HIS A 375 -41.06 -53.04 -6.20
CA HIS A 375 -39.95 -52.88 -5.27
C HIS A 375 -39.11 -54.16 -5.18
N ASN A 376 -37.79 -54.01 -5.06
CA ASN A 376 -36.92 -55.16 -4.86
C ASN A 376 -36.78 -55.52 -3.37
N ARG A 377 -36.09 -56.63 -3.09
CA ARG A 377 -35.81 -57.09 -1.72
C ARG A 377 -35.21 -56.01 -0.81
N ARG A 378 -34.31 -55.17 -1.33
CA ARG A 378 -33.67 -54.11 -0.53
C ARG A 378 -34.69 -53.05 -0.11
N SER A 379 -35.61 -52.67 -0.99
CA SER A 379 -36.68 -51.74 -0.68
C SER A 379 -37.68 -52.30 0.32
N LEU A 380 -37.94 -53.62 0.27
CA LEU A 380 -38.75 -54.31 1.28
C LEU A 380 -38.13 -54.23 2.67
N GLU A 381 -36.84 -54.51 2.79
CA GLU A 381 -36.10 -54.41 4.08
C GLU A 381 -36.21 -52.99 4.65
N LEU A 382 -36.01 -51.95 3.82
CA LEU A 382 -36.16 -50.55 4.23
C LEU A 382 -37.58 -50.20 4.70
N MET A 383 -38.61 -50.70 4.00
CA MET A 383 -40.00 -50.46 4.37
C MET A 383 -40.36 -51.13 5.69
N LEU A 384 -39.89 -52.36 5.91
CA LEU A 384 -40.11 -53.11 7.15
C LEU A 384 -39.43 -52.44 8.35
N ASP A 385 -38.19 -51.98 8.19
CA ASP A 385 -37.49 -51.19 9.21
C ASP A 385 -38.28 -49.92 9.57
N GLN A 386 -38.82 -49.23 8.56
CA GLN A 386 -39.63 -48.03 8.76
C GLN A 386 -40.92 -48.32 9.55
N LEU A 387 -41.69 -49.37 9.18
CA LEU A 387 -42.91 -49.74 9.89
C LEU A 387 -42.61 -50.13 11.34
N THR A 388 -41.52 -50.84 11.57
CA THR A 388 -41.08 -51.29 12.90
C THR A 388 -40.68 -50.10 13.78
N LEU A 389 -39.91 -49.15 13.24
CA LEU A 389 -39.55 -47.91 13.94
C LEU A 389 -40.77 -47.07 14.31
N GLN A 390 -41.78 -47.04 13.44
CA GLN A 390 -43.04 -46.33 13.67
C GLN A 390 -44.02 -47.10 14.55
N GLN A 391 -43.70 -48.35 14.92
CA GLN A 391 -44.59 -49.28 15.61
C GLN A 391 -45.94 -49.46 14.91
N THR A 392 -45.96 -49.40 13.58
CA THR A 392 -47.16 -49.60 12.77
C THR A 392 -47.40 -51.10 12.58
N PRO A 393 -48.51 -51.68 13.06
CA PRO A 393 -48.85 -53.07 12.79
C PRO A 393 -48.98 -53.33 11.29
N PHE A 394 -48.55 -54.51 10.83
CA PHE A 394 -48.65 -54.88 9.41
C PHE A 394 -48.85 -56.38 9.23
N THR A 395 -49.52 -56.74 8.13
CA THR A 395 -49.65 -58.13 7.69
C THR A 395 -48.77 -58.38 6.47
N VAL A 396 -48.14 -59.55 6.41
CA VAL A 396 -47.30 -60.05 5.33
C VAL A 396 -48.06 -61.10 4.54
N LEU A 397 -48.10 -60.95 3.23
CA LEU A 397 -48.46 -62.01 2.28
C LEU A 397 -47.19 -62.48 1.56
N ALA A 398 -46.75 -63.70 1.83
CA ALA A 398 -45.73 -64.38 1.05
C ALA A 398 -46.41 -65.14 -0.08
N ILE A 399 -46.11 -64.80 -1.33
CA ILE A 399 -46.78 -65.28 -2.53
C ILE A 399 -45.77 -65.98 -3.44
N ASP A 400 -46.16 -67.13 -3.96
CA ASP A 400 -45.33 -67.88 -4.89
C ASP A 400 -46.20 -68.62 -5.91
N ILE A 401 -45.72 -68.66 -7.16
CA ILE A 401 -46.39 -69.30 -8.29
C ILE A 401 -46.25 -70.82 -8.21
N ASP A 402 -47.38 -71.51 -8.17
CA ASP A 402 -47.40 -72.97 -8.12
C ASP A 402 -46.86 -73.57 -9.42
N PHE A 403 -45.82 -74.40 -9.28
CA PHE A 403 -45.17 -75.09 -10.39
C PHE A 403 -44.54 -74.17 -11.45
N PHE A 404 -44.08 -72.95 -11.10
CA PHE A 404 -43.47 -72.03 -12.06
C PHE A 404 -42.27 -72.62 -12.83
N LYS A 405 -41.48 -73.49 -12.18
CA LYS A 405 -40.42 -74.23 -12.88
C LYS A 405 -40.94 -75.01 -14.10
N ARG A 406 -42.15 -75.59 -14.05
CA ARG A 406 -42.76 -76.26 -15.21
C ARG A 406 -43.09 -75.29 -16.33
N VAL A 407 -43.55 -74.09 -15.99
CA VAL A 407 -43.81 -73.02 -16.98
C VAL A 407 -42.51 -72.66 -17.71
N ASN A 408 -41.41 -72.48 -16.97
CA ASN A 408 -40.10 -72.24 -17.57
C ASN A 408 -39.59 -73.42 -18.41
N ASP A 409 -39.75 -74.65 -17.92
CA ASP A 409 -39.29 -75.86 -18.59
C ASP A 409 -40.09 -76.15 -19.88
N GLU A 410 -41.37 -75.77 -19.94
CA GLU A 410 -42.27 -76.04 -21.07
C GLU A 410 -42.32 -74.91 -22.11
N PHE A 411 -42.28 -73.64 -21.67
CA PHE A 411 -42.47 -72.48 -22.54
C PHE A 411 -41.22 -71.58 -22.66
N GLY A 412 -40.16 -71.87 -21.91
CA GLY A 412 -38.93 -71.08 -21.88
C GLY A 412 -39.00 -69.89 -20.91
N HIS A 413 -37.82 -69.38 -20.55
CA HIS A 413 -37.67 -68.31 -19.56
C HIS A 413 -38.33 -66.99 -19.99
N ASP A 414 -38.32 -66.65 -21.29
CA ASP A 414 -38.96 -65.42 -21.78
C ASP A 414 -40.48 -65.41 -21.52
N ILE A 415 -41.14 -66.58 -21.63
CA ILE A 415 -42.57 -66.73 -21.30
C ILE A 415 -42.78 -66.73 -19.79
N GLY A 416 -41.86 -67.33 -19.02
CA GLY A 416 -41.86 -67.22 -17.56
C GLY A 416 -41.78 -65.77 -17.07
N ASP A 417 -40.98 -64.94 -17.73
CA ASP A 417 -40.85 -63.51 -17.45
C ASP A 417 -42.16 -62.75 -17.71
N ILE A 418 -42.87 -63.06 -18.80
CA ILE A 418 -44.22 -62.51 -19.09
C ILE A 418 -45.21 -62.90 -17.99
N VAL A 419 -45.13 -64.15 -17.50
CA VAL A 419 -45.97 -64.62 -16.40
C VAL A 419 -45.69 -63.84 -15.12
N LEU A 420 -44.43 -63.56 -14.80
CA LEU A 420 -44.04 -62.75 -13.64
C LEU A 420 -44.50 -61.30 -13.76
N GLN A 421 -44.39 -60.68 -14.94
CA GLN A 421 -44.89 -59.32 -15.21
C GLN A 421 -46.41 -59.23 -15.09
N SER A 422 -47.11 -60.25 -15.60
CA SER A 422 -48.56 -60.34 -15.52
C SER A 422 -49.02 -60.54 -14.07
N LEU A 423 -48.35 -61.40 -13.31
CA LEU A 423 -48.63 -61.54 -11.87
C LEU A 423 -48.37 -60.24 -11.11
N ALA A 424 -47.25 -59.55 -11.37
CA ALA A 424 -46.96 -58.25 -10.76
C ALA A 424 -48.08 -57.24 -11.00
N THR A 425 -48.59 -57.17 -12.23
CA THR A 425 -49.72 -56.29 -12.60
C THR A 425 -50.98 -56.66 -11.81
N ILE A 426 -51.32 -57.95 -11.73
CA ILE A 426 -52.50 -58.41 -10.99
C ILE A 426 -52.38 -58.11 -9.49
N ILE A 427 -51.18 -58.27 -8.91
CA ILE A 427 -50.96 -57.94 -7.48
C ILE A 427 -51.17 -56.45 -7.24
N VAL A 428 -50.62 -55.58 -8.10
CA VAL A 428 -50.80 -54.13 -8.00
C VAL A 428 -52.27 -53.72 -8.16
N ASP A 429 -52.99 -54.32 -9.10
CA ASP A 429 -54.42 -54.03 -9.34
C ASP A 429 -55.34 -54.41 -8.17
N VAL A 430 -54.97 -55.47 -7.42
CA VAL A 430 -55.75 -55.96 -6.28
C VAL A 430 -55.40 -55.24 -4.98
N THR A 431 -54.19 -54.69 -4.89
CA THR A 431 -53.67 -53.97 -3.72
C THR A 431 -54.03 -52.49 -3.75
N ARG A 432 -53.92 -51.84 -2.60
CA ARG A 432 -54.20 -50.41 -2.41
C ARG A 432 -52.94 -49.60 -2.60
N GLU A 433 -53.08 -48.30 -2.80
CA GLU A 433 -51.96 -47.34 -2.91
C GLU A 433 -51.01 -47.37 -1.70
N ASN A 434 -51.51 -47.71 -0.51
CA ASN A 434 -50.72 -47.79 0.73
C ASN A 434 -50.11 -49.18 0.99
N ASP A 435 -50.40 -50.18 0.15
CA ASP A 435 -49.84 -51.52 0.29
C ASP A 435 -48.46 -51.55 -0.41
N PHE A 436 -47.49 -52.25 0.18
CA PHE A 436 -46.14 -52.33 -0.37
C PHE A 436 -45.94 -53.66 -1.07
N VAL A 437 -45.72 -53.62 -2.38
CA VAL A 437 -45.55 -54.82 -3.22
C VAL A 437 -44.10 -54.93 -3.66
N ALA A 438 -43.47 -56.07 -3.34
CA ALA A 438 -42.09 -56.35 -3.70
C ALA A 438 -41.91 -57.74 -4.32
N ARG A 439 -40.93 -57.86 -5.22
CA ARG A 439 -40.41 -59.14 -5.69
C ARG A 439 -39.08 -59.41 -4.99
N THR A 440 -39.01 -60.51 -4.25
CA THR A 440 -37.85 -60.83 -3.40
C THR A 440 -36.91 -61.87 -4.00
N GLY A 441 -37.36 -62.61 -5.01
CA GLY A 441 -36.63 -63.70 -5.65
C GLY A 441 -37.18 -64.05 -7.03
N GLY A 442 -36.87 -65.27 -7.50
CA GLY A 442 -37.23 -65.74 -8.85
C GLY A 442 -38.74 -65.71 -9.11
N GLU A 443 -39.52 -66.41 -8.30
CA GLU A 443 -40.99 -66.53 -8.41
C GLU A 443 -41.71 -66.03 -7.14
N GLU A 444 -40.99 -65.34 -6.27
CA GLU A 444 -41.43 -64.95 -4.92
C GLU A 444 -41.80 -63.48 -4.85
N PHE A 445 -43.02 -63.21 -4.40
CA PHE A 445 -43.55 -61.88 -4.18
C PHE A 445 -43.95 -61.72 -2.72
N ILE A 446 -43.71 -60.54 -2.16
CA ILE A 446 -44.14 -60.17 -0.81
C ILE A 446 -45.02 -58.94 -0.91
N VAL A 447 -46.17 -59.00 -0.26
CA VAL A 447 -47.04 -57.83 -0.06
C VAL A 447 -47.10 -57.52 1.42
N ILE A 448 -46.79 -56.28 1.79
CA ILE A 448 -46.96 -55.76 3.14
C ILE A 448 -48.21 -54.89 3.19
N LEU A 449 -49.08 -55.19 4.14
CA LEU A 449 -50.39 -54.58 4.33
C LEU A 449 -50.42 -53.86 5.69
N PRO A 450 -50.14 -52.54 5.75
CA PRO A 450 -50.15 -51.78 7.00
C PRO A 450 -51.55 -51.69 7.60
N ASN A 451 -51.68 -51.89 8.91
CA ASN A 451 -52.93 -51.81 9.69
C ASN A 451 -54.06 -52.71 9.19
N ILE A 452 -53.72 -53.86 8.58
CA ILE A 452 -54.69 -54.87 8.15
C ILE A 452 -54.60 -56.08 9.08
N ASN A 453 -55.75 -56.53 9.58
CA ASN A 453 -55.89 -57.72 10.42
C ASN A 453 -55.93 -59.02 9.59
N ALA A 454 -55.71 -60.16 10.24
CA ALA A 454 -55.60 -61.49 9.63
C ALA A 454 -56.83 -61.84 8.79
N LYS A 455 -58.04 -61.51 9.28
CA LYS A 455 -59.29 -61.78 8.56
C LYS A 455 -59.38 -60.99 7.25
N SER A 456 -59.05 -59.71 7.27
CA SER A 456 -59.12 -58.85 6.08
C SER A 456 -58.00 -59.17 5.11
N ALA A 457 -56.80 -59.48 5.61
CA ALA A 457 -55.68 -59.92 4.80
C ALA A 457 -55.97 -61.24 4.08
N TYR A 458 -56.62 -62.20 4.76
CA TYR A 458 -57.05 -63.45 4.14
C TYR A 458 -58.07 -63.22 3.03
N GLN A 459 -59.03 -62.31 3.22
CA GLN A 459 -59.98 -61.96 2.16
C GLN A 459 -59.31 -61.33 0.94
N LEU A 460 -58.29 -60.49 1.15
CA LEU A 460 -57.50 -59.91 0.07
C LEU A 460 -56.68 -60.99 -0.64
N ALA A 461 -56.02 -61.87 0.12
CA ALA A 461 -55.23 -62.98 -0.41
C ALA A 461 -56.09 -63.95 -1.23
N GLU A 462 -57.27 -64.33 -0.75
CA GLU A 462 -58.19 -65.19 -1.52
C GLU A 462 -58.70 -64.51 -2.79
N ARG A 463 -58.96 -63.19 -2.74
CA ARG A 463 -59.34 -62.43 -3.93
C ARG A 463 -58.21 -62.42 -4.97
N LEU A 464 -56.97 -62.18 -4.53
CA LEU A 464 -55.79 -62.22 -5.38
C LEU A 464 -55.63 -63.61 -6.00
N ARG A 465 -55.70 -64.67 -5.18
CA ARG A 465 -55.61 -66.06 -5.63
C ARG A 465 -56.66 -66.41 -6.69
N MET A 466 -57.93 -66.07 -6.43
CA MET A 466 -59.01 -66.30 -7.39
C MET A 466 -58.79 -65.53 -8.69
N ARG A 467 -58.44 -64.24 -8.59
CA ARG A 467 -58.16 -63.38 -9.74
C ARG A 467 -57.05 -63.94 -10.62
N VAL A 468 -55.98 -64.44 -10.01
CA VAL A 468 -54.87 -65.08 -10.74
C VAL A 468 -55.33 -66.37 -11.41
N SER A 469 -56.09 -67.23 -10.73
CA SER A 469 -56.59 -68.48 -11.30
C SER A 469 -57.58 -68.31 -12.46
N GLU A 470 -58.28 -67.17 -12.51
CA GLU A 470 -59.23 -66.80 -13.57
C GLU A 470 -58.57 -66.06 -14.73
N THR A 471 -57.35 -65.55 -14.55
CA THR A 471 -56.64 -64.79 -15.59
C THR A 471 -55.90 -65.75 -16.53
N ILE A 472 -56.16 -65.62 -17.82
CA ILE A 472 -55.49 -66.40 -18.87
C ILE A 472 -54.25 -65.62 -19.32
N ILE A 473 -53.08 -66.23 -19.18
CA ILE A 473 -51.80 -65.71 -19.66
C ILE A 473 -51.38 -66.59 -20.85
N GLU A 474 -51.62 -66.11 -22.07
CA GLU A 474 -51.23 -66.84 -23.29
C GLU A 474 -49.70 -66.87 -23.47
N PRO A 475 -49.08 -68.01 -23.84
CA PRO A 475 -49.67 -69.32 -24.20
C PRO A 475 -49.82 -70.32 -23.04
N VAL A 476 -49.51 -69.92 -21.80
CA VAL A 476 -49.42 -70.81 -20.62
C VAL A 476 -50.80 -71.25 -20.11
N GLY A 477 -51.84 -70.43 -20.33
CA GLY A 477 -53.17 -70.64 -19.80
C GLY A 477 -53.34 -70.00 -18.42
N SER A 478 -54.08 -70.65 -17.50
CA SER A 478 -54.21 -70.14 -16.13
C SER A 478 -53.12 -70.66 -15.21
N ILE A 479 -52.60 -69.78 -14.36
CA ILE A 479 -51.63 -70.13 -13.32
C ILE A 479 -52.31 -70.12 -11.95
N ASN A 480 -51.74 -70.84 -11.00
CA ASN A 480 -52.18 -70.82 -9.61
C ASN A 480 -51.07 -70.27 -8.73
N ILE A 481 -51.47 -69.61 -7.64
CA ILE A 481 -50.53 -69.12 -6.62
C ILE A 481 -50.91 -69.70 -5.27
N SER A 482 -49.90 -69.95 -4.45
CA SER A 482 -50.07 -70.23 -3.03
C SER A 482 -49.68 -68.99 -2.23
N ILE A 483 -50.39 -68.73 -1.13
CA ILE A 483 -50.16 -67.54 -0.30
C ILE A 483 -50.04 -67.94 1.17
N GLY A 484 -48.97 -67.51 1.83
CA GLY A 484 -48.78 -67.58 3.27
C GLY A 484 -49.03 -66.23 3.93
N ILE A 485 -49.76 -66.21 5.05
CA ILE A 485 -50.16 -64.98 5.75
C ILE A 485 -49.64 -65.00 7.18
N SER A 486 -48.94 -63.95 7.60
CA SER A 486 -48.52 -63.71 8.99
C SER A 486 -48.55 -62.21 9.29
N GLY A 487 -48.46 -61.79 10.55
CA GLY A 487 -48.52 -60.37 10.89
C GLY A 487 -47.69 -60.00 12.11
N TRP A 488 -47.47 -58.69 12.24
CA TRP A 488 -46.67 -58.06 13.28
C TRP A 488 -47.48 -56.93 13.94
N PRO A 489 -47.42 -56.74 15.27
CA PRO A 489 -46.57 -57.44 16.23
C PRO A 489 -47.15 -58.77 16.74
N LEU A 490 -46.29 -59.77 16.94
CA LEU A 490 -46.58 -60.94 17.77
C LEU A 490 -45.60 -60.92 18.94
N MET A 491 -46.09 -61.07 20.19
CA MET A 491 -45.34 -60.81 21.45
C MET A 491 -43.97 -61.52 21.60
N GLN A 492 -43.61 -62.43 20.70
CA GLN A 492 -42.38 -63.22 20.73
C GLN A 492 -41.57 -63.23 19.43
N PHE A 493 -41.99 -62.49 18.39
CA PHE A 493 -41.35 -62.55 17.07
C PHE A 493 -40.79 -61.21 16.61
N SER A 494 -39.54 -61.25 16.15
CA SER A 494 -38.94 -60.21 15.33
C SER A 494 -39.53 -60.20 13.93
N VAL A 495 -39.30 -59.11 13.17
CA VAL A 495 -39.79 -58.98 11.79
C VAL A 495 -39.28 -60.11 10.89
N GLU A 496 -38.01 -60.51 11.03
CA GLU A 496 -37.44 -61.63 10.29
C GLU A 496 -38.17 -62.94 10.60
N GLU A 497 -38.57 -63.14 11.85
CA GLU A 497 -39.34 -64.31 12.25
C GLU A 497 -40.76 -64.28 11.72
N ILE A 498 -41.40 -63.10 11.61
CA ILE A 498 -42.71 -62.95 10.95
C ILE A 498 -42.65 -63.31 9.46
N LEU A 499 -41.63 -62.83 8.74
CA LEU A 499 -41.41 -63.24 7.35
C LEU A 499 -41.25 -64.76 7.25
N LYS A 500 -40.46 -65.35 8.16
CA LYS A 500 -40.29 -66.80 8.24
C LYS A 500 -41.59 -67.55 8.56
N GLN A 501 -42.49 -66.97 9.35
CA GLN A 501 -43.83 -67.56 9.59
C GLN A 501 -44.71 -67.47 8.35
N ALA A 502 -44.68 -66.36 7.61
CA ALA A 502 -45.37 -66.24 6.33
C ALA A 502 -44.85 -67.27 5.32
N ASP A 503 -43.54 -67.46 5.23
CA ASP A 503 -42.92 -68.50 4.39
C ASP A 503 -43.32 -69.93 4.82
N GLN A 504 -43.39 -70.19 6.13
CA GLN A 504 -43.86 -71.49 6.63
C GLN A 504 -45.33 -71.72 6.30
N ALA A 505 -46.18 -70.70 6.39
CA ALA A 505 -47.58 -70.77 6.00
C ALA A 505 -47.71 -71.02 4.49
N LEU A 506 -46.92 -70.35 3.66
CA LEU A 506 -46.84 -70.56 2.22
C LEU A 506 -46.37 -71.99 1.89
N TYR A 507 -45.37 -72.50 2.61
CA TYR A 507 -44.90 -73.87 2.46
C TYR A 507 -45.99 -74.90 2.81
N LYS A 508 -46.76 -74.65 3.87
CA LYS A 508 -47.93 -75.47 4.22
C LYS A 508 -48.99 -75.40 3.10
N ALA A 509 -49.21 -74.24 2.48
CA ALA A 509 -50.16 -74.09 1.38
C ALA A 509 -49.74 -74.96 0.19
N LYS A 510 -48.44 -74.93 -0.16
CA LYS A 510 -47.87 -75.76 -1.21
C LYS A 510 -47.95 -77.27 -0.91
N LYS A 511 -47.78 -77.69 0.34
CA LYS A 511 -47.86 -79.11 0.74
C LYS A 511 -49.27 -79.66 0.82
N THR A 512 -50.23 -78.84 1.24
CA THR A 512 -51.60 -79.30 1.50
C THR A 512 -52.49 -79.32 0.26
N GLY A 513 -51.93 -79.04 -0.92
CA GLY A 513 -52.61 -79.19 -2.21
C GLY A 513 -52.52 -77.97 -3.13
N ARG A 514 -51.73 -76.95 -2.77
CA ARG A 514 -51.50 -75.73 -3.59
C ARG A 514 -52.78 -74.94 -3.84
N ASN A 515 -52.67 -73.84 -4.59
CA ASN A 515 -53.76 -72.93 -4.92
C ASN A 515 -54.65 -72.57 -3.72
N ARG A 516 -54.03 -72.08 -2.64
CA ARG A 516 -54.74 -71.72 -1.40
C ARG A 516 -53.98 -70.69 -0.58
N CYS A 517 -54.72 -70.01 0.28
CA CYS A 517 -54.16 -69.17 1.33
C CYS A 517 -54.08 -69.93 2.66
N ILE A 518 -52.96 -69.85 3.36
CA ILE A 518 -52.83 -70.34 4.74
C ILE A 518 -52.38 -69.20 5.63
N ILE A 519 -53.10 -69.01 6.73
CA ILE A 519 -52.71 -68.08 7.79
C ILE A 519 -51.89 -68.84 8.83
N ASP A 520 -50.84 -68.20 9.33
CA ASP A 520 -50.13 -68.69 10.48
C ASP A 520 -51.06 -68.80 11.71
N SER A 521 -50.96 -69.95 12.39
CA SER A 521 -51.82 -70.27 13.53
C SER A 521 -51.63 -69.34 14.73
N GLN A 522 -50.41 -68.79 14.90
CA GLN A 522 -50.10 -67.90 16.03
C GLN A 522 -50.63 -66.48 15.75
N PHE A 523 -50.65 -66.07 14.48
CA PHE A 523 -51.28 -64.82 14.06
C PHE A 523 -52.79 -64.79 14.35
N ILE A 524 -53.51 -65.88 14.02
CA ILE A 524 -54.95 -65.99 14.36
C ILE A 524 -55.19 -65.93 15.88
N GLN A 525 -54.35 -66.60 16.67
CA GLN A 525 -54.50 -66.65 18.13
C GLN A 525 -54.26 -65.30 18.80
N SER A 526 -53.33 -64.50 18.28
CA SER A 526 -53.04 -63.17 18.83
C SER A 526 -54.21 -62.19 18.70
N GLU A 527 -54.97 -62.24 17.61
CA GLU A 527 -56.13 -61.36 17.42
C GLU A 527 -57.34 -61.76 18.27
N LEU A 528 -57.43 -63.02 18.69
CA LEU A 528 -58.48 -63.51 19.59
C LEU A 528 -58.26 -63.08 21.04
N VAL A 529 -57.00 -62.79 21.42
CA VAL A 529 -56.64 -62.32 22.78
C VAL A 529 -56.79 -60.80 22.92
N GLU A 530 -56.73 -60.03 21.84
CA GLU A 530 -56.98 -58.56 21.87
C GLU A 530 -58.47 -58.16 21.84
N GLN A 531 -59.40 -59.11 21.66
CA GLN A 531 -60.85 -58.85 21.65
C GLN A 531 -61.58 -59.17 22.97
N GLU A 532 -60.85 -59.60 24.01
CA GLU A 532 -61.30 -59.66 25.42
C GLU A 532 -60.74 -58.48 26.22
#